data_AF-U6KZ18-F1
#
_entry.id   AF-U6KZ18-F1
#
_cell.length_a   1.000
_cell.length_b   1.000
_cell.length_c   1.000
_cell.angle_alpha   90.00
_cell.angle_beta   90.00
_cell.angle_gamma   90.00
#
_symmetry.space_group_name_H-M   'P 1'
#
loop_
_entity.id
_entity.type
_entity.pdbx_description
1 polymer ?
#
loop_
_entity_poly.entity_id
_entity_poly.type
_entity_poly.pdbx_seq_one_letter_code
_entity_poly.pdbx_strand_id
1 'polypeptide(L)'
;METESALRRLSKGNKLALKTLKRHQLRQLLHLTELLKKAGNDRDRMKLKALVTVEVHNRDVHEKLIQSRCDSEHHFLWTSQLRLELREDISEADRSGNPASFNQAGFSGTLLCQGLQTETVTPYGYEYQGIYSRLVITPLTDQCFMALTFALHCRLGGSCQGPAGTGKTETVKDLGKTLAKFVIVFNCSDALDYLSLGRIFSGLAQSGAWCCFDEFNRIGLEVLSVVAQQISTIQNALRQVVHET
;
A
#
# COMPACT_ATOMS: atom_id res chain seq x y z
N MET A 1 10.07 -9.47 -3.30
CA MET A 1 11.04 -10.56 -3.06
C MET A 1 12.06 -10.73 -4.20
N GLU A 2 11.67 -10.93 -5.47
CA GLU A 2 12.64 -11.18 -6.56
C GLU A 2 13.62 -10.03 -6.82
N THR A 3 13.13 -8.79 -6.86
CA THR A 3 13.96 -7.59 -7.06
C THR A 3 14.97 -7.40 -5.93
N GLU A 4 14.55 -7.62 -4.69
CA GLU A 4 15.44 -7.54 -3.54
C GLU A 4 16.50 -8.64 -3.56
N SER A 5 16.13 -9.86 -3.93
CA SER A 5 17.09 -10.96 -4.14
C SER A 5 18.10 -10.63 -5.25
N ALA A 6 17.65 -9.99 -6.33
CA ALA A 6 18.54 -9.53 -7.40
C ALA A 6 19.49 -8.41 -6.91
N LEU A 7 19.03 -7.49 -6.06
CA LEU A 7 19.88 -6.46 -5.44
C LEU A 7 20.89 -7.06 -4.44
N ARG A 8 20.49 -8.03 -3.62
CA ARG A 8 21.39 -8.80 -2.74
C ARG A 8 22.45 -9.57 -3.53
N ARG A 9 22.10 -10.09 -4.70
CA ARG A 9 23.07 -10.74 -5.60
C ARG A 9 24.00 -9.72 -6.25
N LEU A 10 23.49 -8.52 -6.55
CA LEU A 10 24.26 -7.43 -7.12
C LEU A 10 25.32 -6.95 -6.12
N SER A 11 24.96 -6.75 -4.85
CA SER A 11 25.88 -6.36 -3.77
C SER A 11 26.95 -7.44 -3.52
N LYS A 12 26.62 -8.72 -3.71
CA LYS A 12 27.58 -9.85 -3.72
C LYS A 12 28.44 -9.96 -4.98
N GLY A 13 28.39 -8.98 -5.89
CA GLY A 13 29.26 -8.89 -7.07
C GLY A 13 28.65 -9.34 -8.40
N ASN A 14 27.40 -9.81 -8.44
CA ASN A 14 26.73 -10.18 -9.69
C ASN A 14 26.18 -8.96 -10.43
N LYS A 15 27.05 -8.27 -11.19
CA LYS A 15 26.75 -7.05 -11.97
C LYS A 15 25.59 -7.19 -12.97
N LEU A 16 25.20 -8.41 -13.33
CA LEU A 16 24.14 -8.68 -14.31
C LEU A 16 22.80 -9.05 -13.65
N ALA A 17 22.72 -9.15 -12.32
CA ALA A 17 21.52 -9.63 -11.63
C ALA A 17 20.25 -8.86 -12.02
N LEU A 18 20.27 -7.52 -11.93
CA LEU A 18 19.12 -6.68 -12.31
C LEU A 18 18.79 -6.77 -13.81
N LYS A 19 19.81 -6.83 -14.68
CA LYS A 19 19.59 -6.97 -16.13
C LYS A 19 18.92 -8.30 -16.49
N THR A 20 19.32 -9.38 -15.81
CA THR A 20 18.71 -10.70 -15.98
C THR A 20 17.28 -10.72 -15.48
N LEU A 21 17.01 -10.14 -14.31
CA LEU A 21 15.65 -10.00 -13.77
C LEU A 21 14.74 -9.23 -14.73
N LYS A 22 15.17 -8.06 -15.20
CA LYS A 22 14.42 -7.25 -16.16
C LYS A 22 14.10 -8.02 -17.45
N ARG A 23 15.04 -8.81 -17.99
CA ARG A 23 14.76 -9.66 -19.16
C ARG A 23 13.70 -10.72 -18.88
N HIS A 24 13.70 -11.31 -17.68
CA HIS A 24 12.67 -12.27 -17.28
C HIS A 24 11.30 -11.59 -17.20
N GLN A 25 11.25 -10.44 -16.53
CA GLN A 25 10.03 -9.65 -16.39
C GLN A 25 9.45 -9.21 -17.75
N LEU A 26 10.28 -8.77 -18.69
CA LEU A 26 9.81 -8.41 -20.03
C LEU A 26 9.14 -9.60 -20.75
N ARG A 27 9.64 -10.83 -20.56
CA ARG A 27 8.98 -12.03 -21.10
C ARG A 27 7.64 -12.30 -20.43
N GLN A 28 7.55 -12.13 -19.11
CA GLN A 28 6.29 -12.27 -18.37
C GLN A 28 5.26 -11.22 -18.82
N LEU A 29 5.67 -9.96 -18.98
CA LEU A 29 4.79 -8.87 -19.45
C LEU A 29 4.27 -9.14 -20.87
N LEU A 30 5.11 -9.62 -21.78
CA LEU A 30 4.69 -10.03 -23.13
C LEU A 30 3.69 -11.19 -23.08
N HIS A 31 3.94 -12.18 -22.21
CA HIS A 31 3.04 -13.30 -22.01
C HIS A 31 1.67 -12.86 -21.47
N LEU A 32 1.65 -12.00 -20.44
CA LEU A 32 0.40 -11.43 -19.89
C LEU A 32 -0.37 -10.63 -20.94
N THR A 33 0.33 -9.88 -21.79
CA THR A 33 -0.28 -9.12 -22.89
C THR A 33 -0.94 -10.06 -23.91
N GLU A 34 -0.30 -11.18 -24.23
CA GLU A 34 -0.88 -12.19 -25.13
C GLU A 34 -2.09 -12.89 -24.53
N LEU A 35 -2.04 -13.23 -23.23
CA LEU A 35 -3.21 -13.75 -22.50
C LEU A 35 -4.36 -12.75 -22.49
N LEU A 36 -4.07 -11.46 -22.30
CA LEU A 36 -5.08 -10.40 -22.30
C LEU A 36 -5.81 -10.30 -23.65
N LYS A 37 -5.10 -10.46 -24.77
CA LYS A 37 -5.71 -10.50 -26.11
C LYS A 37 -6.65 -11.70 -26.31
N LYS A 38 -6.34 -12.82 -25.66
CA LYS A 38 -7.10 -14.08 -25.74
C LYS A 38 -8.16 -14.24 -24.64
N ALA A 39 -8.34 -13.23 -23.78
CA ALA A 39 -9.25 -13.32 -22.65
C ALA A 39 -10.72 -13.49 -23.11
N GLY A 40 -11.29 -14.66 -22.80
CA GLY A 40 -12.63 -15.06 -23.25
C GLY A 40 -13.80 -14.48 -22.47
N ASN A 41 -13.56 -13.94 -21.26
CA ASN A 41 -14.59 -13.29 -20.44
C ASN A 41 -14.07 -11.98 -19.83
N ASP A 42 -15.00 -11.11 -19.41
CA ASP A 42 -14.66 -9.79 -18.87
C ASP A 42 -13.93 -9.86 -17.54
N ARG A 43 -14.23 -10.88 -16.71
CA ARG A 43 -13.60 -11.07 -15.40
C ARG A 43 -12.11 -11.31 -15.53
N ASP A 44 -11.71 -12.22 -16.42
CA ASP A 44 -10.32 -12.54 -16.68
C ASP A 44 -9.62 -11.39 -17.39
N ARG A 45 -10.32 -10.67 -18.27
CA ARG A 45 -9.83 -9.42 -18.86
C ARG A 45 -9.52 -8.37 -17.78
N MET A 46 -10.38 -8.21 -16.78
CA MET A 46 -10.15 -7.28 -15.66
C MET A 46 -8.95 -7.69 -14.80
N LYS A 47 -8.84 -8.98 -14.45
CA LYS A 47 -7.67 -9.51 -13.72
C LYS A 47 -6.37 -9.28 -14.49
N LEU A 48 -6.35 -9.62 -15.78
CA LEU A 48 -5.17 -9.49 -16.62
C LEU A 48 -4.78 -8.01 -16.80
N LYS A 49 -5.76 -7.11 -16.97
CA LYS A 49 -5.49 -5.66 -16.98
C LYS A 49 -4.81 -5.20 -15.68
N ALA A 50 -5.34 -5.61 -14.52
CA ALA A 50 -4.75 -5.27 -13.22
C ALA A 50 -3.29 -5.77 -13.09
N LEU A 51 -3.02 -7.02 -13.49
CA LEU A 51 -1.67 -7.59 -13.48
C LEU A 51 -0.73 -6.84 -14.43
N VAL A 52 -1.17 -6.56 -15.65
CA VAL A 52 -0.39 -5.80 -16.63
C VAL A 52 -0.06 -4.41 -16.11
N THR A 53 -1.00 -3.71 -15.46
CA THR A 53 -0.76 -2.39 -14.87
C THR A 53 0.36 -2.43 -13.82
N VAL A 54 0.34 -3.42 -12.92
CA VAL A 54 1.39 -3.59 -11.90
C VAL A 54 2.73 -3.95 -12.54
N GLU A 55 2.75 -4.84 -13.54
CA GLU A 55 3.98 -5.25 -14.19
C GLU A 55 4.64 -4.14 -15.02
N VAL A 56 3.84 -3.25 -15.63
CA VAL A 56 4.36 -2.05 -16.31
C VAL A 56 5.05 -1.13 -15.31
N HIS A 57 4.45 -0.88 -14.13
CA HIS A 57 5.10 -0.10 -13.08
C HIS A 57 6.41 -0.76 -12.59
N ASN A 58 6.38 -2.06 -12.29
CA ASN A 58 7.57 -2.80 -11.86
C ASN A 58 8.72 -2.70 -12.90
N ARG A 59 8.40 -2.76 -14.20
CA ARG A 59 9.38 -2.60 -15.29
C ARG A 59 10.03 -1.22 -15.25
N ASP A 60 9.24 -0.18 -15.06
CA ASP A 60 9.71 1.21 -15.02
C ASP A 60 10.59 1.44 -13.78
N VAL A 61 10.23 0.84 -12.64
CA VAL A 61 11.07 0.81 -11.43
C VAL A 61 12.41 0.12 -11.72
N HIS A 62 12.42 -1.07 -12.34
CA HIS A 62 13.67 -1.79 -12.63
C HIS A 62 14.57 -1.02 -13.60
N GLU A 63 13.98 -0.38 -14.62
CA GLU A 63 14.71 0.53 -15.51
C GLU A 63 15.39 1.64 -14.70
N LYS A 64 14.65 2.30 -13.81
CA LYS A 64 15.18 3.37 -12.96
C LYS A 64 16.31 2.88 -12.05
N LEU A 65 16.16 1.72 -11.42
CA LEU A 65 17.21 1.12 -10.57
C LEU A 65 18.50 0.84 -11.36
N ILE A 66 18.38 0.34 -12.60
CA ILE A 66 19.53 0.07 -13.47
C ILE A 66 20.21 1.37 -13.92
N GLN A 67 19.43 2.36 -14.36
CA GLN A 67 19.95 3.64 -14.86
C GLN A 67 20.66 4.43 -13.76
N SER A 68 20.10 4.43 -12.55
CA SER A 68 20.68 5.07 -11.38
C SER A 68 21.80 4.27 -10.72
N ARG A 69 22.19 3.11 -11.28
CA ARG A 69 23.26 2.23 -10.76
C ARG A 69 23.06 1.87 -9.28
N CYS A 70 21.82 1.58 -8.89
CA CYS A 70 21.50 1.04 -7.58
C CYS A 70 22.35 -0.20 -7.30
N ASP A 71 23.03 -0.25 -6.16
CA ASP A 71 24.05 -1.23 -5.81
C ASP A 71 23.66 -2.16 -4.65
N SER A 72 22.63 -1.80 -3.88
CA SER A 72 22.15 -2.55 -2.72
C SER A 72 20.64 -2.45 -2.53
N GLU A 73 20.08 -3.43 -1.82
CA GLU A 73 18.74 -3.47 -1.25
C GLU A 73 18.45 -2.34 -0.24
N HIS A 74 19.47 -1.64 0.26
CA HIS A 74 19.30 -0.50 1.16
C HIS A 74 19.24 0.85 0.42
N HIS A 75 19.46 0.85 -0.90
CA HIS A 75 19.48 2.07 -1.68
C HIS A 75 18.11 2.75 -1.70
N PHE A 76 18.08 4.08 -1.49
CA PHE A 76 16.83 4.85 -1.34
C PHE A 76 15.83 4.61 -2.48
N LEU A 77 16.27 4.61 -3.74
CA LEU A 77 15.37 4.36 -4.89
C LEU A 77 14.60 3.03 -4.82
N TRP A 78 15.16 2.02 -4.15
CA TRP A 78 14.49 0.74 -3.92
C TRP A 78 13.66 0.76 -2.64
N THR A 79 14.21 1.28 -1.53
CA THR A 79 13.46 1.36 -0.27
C THR A 79 12.27 2.31 -0.35
N SER A 80 12.32 3.33 -1.21
CA SER A 80 11.22 4.26 -1.47
C SER A 80 10.01 3.63 -2.15
N GLN A 81 10.16 2.45 -2.76
CA GLN A 81 9.07 1.71 -3.37
C GLN A 81 8.21 1.06 -2.28
N LEU A 82 6.90 1.03 -2.45
CA LEU A 82 6.02 0.26 -1.59
C LEU A 82 6.19 -1.24 -1.90
N ARG A 83 6.64 -2.01 -0.92
CA ARG A 83 6.99 -3.43 -1.07
C ARG A 83 6.16 -4.26 -0.09
N LEU A 84 5.68 -5.42 -0.53
CA LEU A 84 5.06 -6.40 0.37
C LEU A 84 6.09 -7.47 0.75
N GLU A 85 6.19 -7.73 2.05
CA GLU A 85 7.06 -8.75 2.63
C GLU A 85 6.23 -9.73 3.45
N LEU A 86 6.55 -11.02 3.33
CA LEU A 86 6.05 -12.07 4.20
C LEU A 86 7.08 -12.35 5.28
N ARG A 87 6.66 -12.30 6.54
CA ARG A 87 7.47 -12.53 7.73
C ARG A 87 6.82 -13.61 8.59
N GLU A 88 7.63 -14.43 9.25
CA GLU A 88 7.14 -15.39 10.24
C GLU A 88 6.79 -14.69 11.56
N ASP A 89 5.60 -15.01 12.07
CA ASP A 89 5.17 -14.64 13.42
C ASP A 89 5.78 -15.61 14.43
N ILE A 90 6.82 -15.13 15.09
CA ILE A 90 7.53 -15.89 16.13
C ILE A 90 6.76 -15.80 17.47
N SER A 91 5.78 -14.90 17.60
CA SER A 91 5.08 -14.64 18.87
C SER A 91 4.05 -15.72 19.26
N GLU A 92 3.50 -16.46 18.29
CA GLU A 92 2.60 -17.59 18.57
C GLU A 92 3.33 -18.89 18.94
N ALA A 93 4.60 -19.02 18.52
CA ALA A 93 5.43 -20.17 18.85
C ALA A 93 5.75 -20.24 20.36
N ASP A 94 5.87 -19.09 21.02
CA ASP A 94 6.16 -18.99 22.47
C ASP A 94 4.90 -19.16 23.35
N ARG A 95 3.69 -18.88 22.85
CA ARG A 95 2.46 -18.91 23.67
C ARG A 95 1.78 -20.26 23.71
N SER A 96 1.96 -21.10 22.69
CA SER A 96 1.16 -22.32 22.55
C SER A 96 1.83 -23.57 23.11
N GLY A 97 3.14 -23.58 23.39
CA GLY A 97 3.86 -24.73 23.98
C GLY A 97 3.73 -26.05 23.20
N ASN A 98 3.05 -26.03 22.06
CA ASN A 98 2.73 -27.17 21.24
C ASN A 98 3.62 -27.06 20.00
N PRO A 99 4.54 -28.02 19.78
CA PRO A 99 5.29 -28.09 18.54
C PRO A 99 4.26 -28.26 17.41
N ALA A 100 4.13 -27.23 16.57
CA ALA A 100 3.16 -27.18 15.49
C ALA A 100 3.30 -28.45 14.63
N SER A 101 2.34 -29.35 14.77
CA SER A 101 2.21 -30.53 13.93
C SER A 101 1.57 -30.11 12.60
N PHE A 102 2.40 -29.63 11.68
CA PHE A 102 2.20 -29.89 10.26
C PHE A 102 3.58 -30.03 9.60
N ASN A 103 4.07 -31.27 9.59
CA ASN A 103 5.31 -31.67 8.95
C ASN A 103 5.21 -31.46 7.43
N GLN A 104 5.58 -30.25 6.99
CA GLN A 104 6.15 -30.03 5.66
C GLN A 104 7.37 -29.11 5.84
N ALA A 105 8.53 -29.74 5.95
CA ALA A 105 9.89 -29.17 5.94
C ALA A 105 10.01 -27.65 6.18
N GLY A 106 10.17 -27.25 7.45
CA GLY A 106 10.82 -25.98 7.81
C GLY A 106 9.93 -24.77 8.06
N PHE A 107 8.61 -24.93 8.13
CA PHE A 107 7.69 -23.82 8.39
C PHE A 107 6.80 -24.13 9.61
N SER A 108 6.97 -23.40 10.72
CA SER A 108 6.31 -23.67 12.01
C SER A 108 5.52 -22.49 12.60
N GLY A 109 5.51 -21.32 11.95
CA GLY A 109 4.83 -20.11 12.44
C GLY A 109 3.67 -19.65 11.55
N THR A 110 2.93 -18.64 11.99
CA THR A 110 1.95 -17.93 11.14
C THR A 110 2.70 -16.94 10.22
N LEU A 111 2.36 -16.84 8.93
CA LEU A 111 2.94 -15.80 8.06
C LEU A 111 2.16 -14.49 8.18
N LEU A 112 2.87 -13.42 8.56
CA LEU A 112 2.38 -12.06 8.51
C LEU A 112 2.86 -11.36 7.24
N CYS A 113 1.97 -10.62 6.59
CA CYS A 113 2.25 -9.77 5.46
C CYS A 113 2.35 -8.32 5.96
N GLN A 114 3.37 -7.61 5.51
CA GLN A 114 3.58 -6.21 5.86
C GLN A 114 4.01 -5.41 4.63
N GLY A 115 3.51 -4.18 4.56
CA GLY A 115 3.96 -3.16 3.62
C GLY A 115 5.18 -2.45 4.16
N LEU A 116 6.26 -2.44 3.40
CA LEU A 116 7.50 -1.74 3.68
C LEU A 116 7.66 -0.59 2.70
N GLN A 117 7.86 0.63 3.20
CA GLN A 117 8.20 1.77 2.36
C GLN A 117 9.07 2.75 3.15
N THR A 118 10.23 3.09 2.61
CA THR A 118 11.33 3.75 3.33
C THR A 118 11.64 2.99 4.63
N GLU A 119 11.60 3.66 5.78
CA GLU A 119 11.77 3.05 7.11
C GLU A 119 10.43 2.65 7.75
N THR A 120 9.32 2.82 7.04
CA THR A 120 7.98 2.56 7.59
C THR A 120 7.57 1.11 7.36
N VAL A 121 6.96 0.53 8.40
CA VAL A 121 6.32 -0.78 8.35
C VAL A 121 4.83 -0.58 8.61
N THR A 122 4.01 -1.06 7.68
CA THR A 122 2.54 -0.99 7.76
C THR A 122 1.95 -2.39 7.71
N PRO A 123 1.14 -2.81 8.70
CA PRO A 123 0.47 -4.10 8.66
C PRO A 123 -0.45 -4.23 7.46
N TYR A 124 -0.36 -5.35 6.74
CA TYR A 124 -1.33 -5.70 5.71
C TYR A 124 -2.71 -5.91 6.36
N GLY A 125 -3.77 -5.41 5.72
CA GLY A 125 -5.11 -5.41 6.31
C GLY A 125 -5.91 -6.70 6.07
N TYR A 126 -5.48 -7.57 5.15
CA TYR A 126 -6.15 -8.83 4.81
C TYR A 126 -7.63 -8.71 4.39
N GLU A 127 -8.09 -7.50 4.05
CA GLU A 127 -9.45 -7.27 3.58
C GLU A 127 -9.66 -7.84 2.18
N TYR A 128 -10.75 -8.58 2.00
CA TYR A 128 -11.14 -9.06 0.67
C TYR A 128 -11.73 -7.94 -0.16
N GLN A 129 -11.06 -7.58 -1.25
CA GLN A 129 -11.45 -6.47 -2.13
C GLN A 129 -12.03 -6.92 -3.48
N GLY A 130 -12.13 -8.23 -3.71
CA GLY A 130 -12.60 -8.77 -4.98
C GLY A 130 -11.66 -8.49 -6.16
N ILE A 131 -12.22 -8.46 -7.37
CA ILE A 131 -11.48 -8.13 -8.59
C ILE A 131 -11.66 -6.63 -8.85
N TYR A 132 -10.57 -5.88 -8.76
CA TYR A 132 -10.58 -4.44 -8.93
C TYR A 132 -9.61 -3.99 -10.02
N SER A 133 -9.94 -2.86 -10.65
CA SER A 133 -9.00 -2.15 -11.50
C SER A 133 -7.88 -1.53 -10.66
N ARG A 134 -6.68 -1.48 -11.24
CA ARG A 134 -5.52 -0.79 -10.69
C ARG A 134 -5.37 0.58 -11.32
N LEU A 135 -5.01 1.56 -10.51
CA LEU A 135 -4.56 2.86 -11.01
C LEU A 135 -3.21 2.67 -11.72
N VAL A 136 -2.99 3.38 -12.83
CA VAL A 136 -1.66 3.44 -13.45
C VAL A 136 -0.74 4.23 -12.52
N ILE A 137 0.23 3.56 -11.93
CA ILE A 137 1.16 4.17 -10.98
C ILE A 137 2.21 4.97 -11.76
N THR A 138 2.30 6.26 -11.42
CA THR A 138 3.28 7.20 -11.98
C THR A 138 4.28 7.63 -10.91
N PRO A 139 5.40 8.28 -11.26
CA PRO A 139 6.33 8.84 -10.27
C PRO A 139 5.66 9.77 -9.25
N LEU A 140 4.62 10.51 -9.66
CA LEU A 140 3.83 11.35 -8.76
C LEU A 140 2.98 10.50 -7.79
N THR A 141 2.41 9.40 -8.29
CA THR A 141 1.63 8.47 -7.46
C THR A 141 2.52 7.80 -6.40
N ASP A 142 3.73 7.39 -6.78
CA ASP A 142 4.72 6.81 -5.85
C ASP A 142 5.08 7.80 -4.72
N GLN A 143 5.25 9.09 -5.06
CA GLN A 143 5.50 10.13 -4.06
C GLN A 143 4.30 10.30 -3.12
N CYS A 144 3.07 10.31 -3.65
CA CYS A 144 1.86 10.33 -2.83
C CYS A 144 1.78 9.11 -1.90
N PHE A 145 2.08 7.90 -2.40
CA PHE A 145 2.10 6.69 -1.58
C PHE A 145 3.10 6.82 -0.43
N MET A 146 4.31 7.30 -0.71
CA MET A 146 5.35 7.49 0.30
C MET A 146 4.93 8.47 1.40
N ALA A 147 4.31 9.60 1.03
CA ALA A 147 3.81 10.57 1.98
C ALA A 147 2.67 10.00 2.83
N LEU A 148 1.76 9.24 2.22
CA LEU A 148 0.61 8.64 2.91
C LEU A 148 1.02 7.49 3.84
N THR A 149 1.93 6.62 3.43
CA THR A 149 2.43 5.52 4.29
C THR A 149 3.26 6.06 5.45
N PHE A 150 4.03 7.13 5.23
CA PHE A 150 4.69 7.84 6.32
C PHE A 150 3.72 8.52 7.29
N ALA A 151 2.71 9.23 6.78
CA ALA A 151 1.66 9.82 7.62
C ALA A 151 0.96 8.76 8.47
N LEU A 152 0.62 7.63 7.86
CA LEU A 152 0.01 6.49 8.56
C LEU A 152 0.92 5.94 9.66
N HIS A 153 2.21 5.74 9.38
CA HIS A 153 3.19 5.30 10.36
C HIS A 153 3.23 6.24 11.58
N CYS A 154 3.13 7.55 11.34
CA CYS A 154 3.05 8.59 12.35
C CYS A 154 1.64 8.76 12.98
N ARG A 155 0.66 7.92 12.63
CA ARG A 155 -0.75 8.04 13.08
C ARG A 155 -1.42 9.35 12.69
N LEU A 156 -1.00 9.94 11.59
CA LEU A 156 -1.53 11.17 11.02
C LEU A 156 -2.44 10.89 9.82
N GLY A 157 -3.29 11.86 9.50
CA GLY A 157 -3.96 11.91 8.21
C GLY A 157 -3.03 12.44 7.11
N GLY A 158 -3.37 12.16 5.87
CA GLY A 158 -2.69 12.71 4.70
C GLY A 158 -3.64 13.53 3.82
N SER A 159 -3.10 14.50 3.08
CA SER A 159 -3.86 15.33 2.15
C SER A 159 -3.22 15.25 0.76
N CYS A 160 -3.86 14.54 -0.16
CA CYS A 160 -3.52 14.64 -1.58
C CYS A 160 -4.16 15.91 -2.13
N GLN A 161 -3.35 16.88 -2.59
CA GLN A 161 -3.85 18.13 -3.16
C GLN A 161 -3.54 18.23 -4.65
N GLY A 162 -4.45 18.86 -5.39
CA GLY A 162 -4.34 19.04 -6.83
C GLY A 162 -5.69 19.36 -7.48
N PRO A 163 -5.69 19.78 -8.77
CA PRO A 163 -6.92 20.10 -9.51
C PRO A 163 -7.95 18.96 -9.53
N ALA A 164 -9.20 19.29 -9.82
CA ALA A 164 -10.26 18.28 -10.00
C ALA A 164 -9.87 17.28 -11.11
N GLY A 165 -10.24 16.00 -10.94
CA GLY A 165 -9.98 14.94 -11.93
C GLY A 165 -8.53 14.44 -12.03
N THR A 166 -7.63 14.84 -11.11
CA THR A 166 -6.21 14.42 -11.14
C THR A 166 -5.90 13.11 -10.42
N GLY A 167 -6.92 12.33 -10.05
CA GLY A 167 -6.72 11.00 -9.47
C GLY A 167 -6.42 10.99 -7.95
N LYS A 168 -6.77 12.06 -7.22
CA LYS A 168 -6.50 12.17 -5.77
C LYS A 168 -7.14 11.03 -4.98
N THR A 169 -8.45 10.89 -5.14
CA THR A 169 -9.25 9.85 -4.47
C THR A 169 -8.86 8.45 -4.95
N GLU A 170 -8.56 8.31 -6.24
CA GLU A 170 -8.11 7.07 -6.86
C GLU A 170 -6.75 6.63 -6.32
N THR A 171 -5.85 7.57 -6.05
CA THR A 171 -4.54 7.31 -5.43
C THR A 171 -4.72 6.73 -4.02
N VAL A 172 -5.56 7.34 -3.19
CA VAL A 172 -5.84 6.83 -1.83
C VAL A 172 -6.51 5.45 -1.90
N LYS A 173 -7.45 5.24 -2.82
CA LYS A 173 -8.09 3.94 -3.06
C LYS A 173 -7.09 2.87 -3.51
N ASP A 174 -6.15 3.19 -4.41
CA ASP A 174 -5.16 2.22 -4.90
C ASP A 174 -4.11 1.87 -3.84
N LEU A 175 -3.74 2.83 -2.97
CA LEU A 175 -2.91 2.55 -1.79
C LEU A 175 -3.61 1.58 -0.83
N GLY A 176 -4.88 1.87 -0.49
CA GLY A 176 -5.69 0.98 0.34
C GLY A 176 -5.86 -0.41 -0.27
N LYS A 177 -5.96 -0.50 -1.61
CA LYS A 177 -5.92 -1.78 -2.32
C LYS A 177 -4.61 -2.53 -2.12
N THR A 178 -3.50 -1.83 -2.28
CA THR A 178 -2.15 -2.42 -2.16
C THR A 178 -1.87 -2.93 -0.75
N LEU A 179 -2.40 -2.27 0.28
CA LEU A 179 -2.26 -2.66 1.68
C LEU A 179 -3.42 -3.53 2.21
N ALA A 180 -4.36 -3.93 1.34
CA ALA A 180 -5.61 -4.61 1.70
C ALA A 180 -6.34 -3.99 2.89
N LYS A 181 -6.50 -2.66 2.86
CA LYS A 181 -7.31 -1.89 3.81
C LYS A 181 -8.62 -1.49 3.14
N PHE A 182 -9.72 -1.60 3.87
CA PHE A 182 -11.01 -1.11 3.39
C PHE A 182 -11.04 0.42 3.46
N VAL A 183 -11.16 1.07 2.29
CA VAL A 183 -11.20 2.54 2.17
C VAL A 183 -12.61 2.97 1.84
N ILE A 184 -13.26 3.65 2.78
CA ILE A 184 -14.55 4.30 2.62
C ILE A 184 -14.30 5.70 2.05
N VAL A 185 -15.08 6.10 1.04
CA VAL A 185 -14.97 7.45 0.47
C VAL A 185 -16.25 8.20 0.71
N PHE A 186 -16.15 9.31 1.43
CA PHE A 186 -17.25 10.25 1.64
C PHE A 186 -17.03 11.47 0.76
N ASN A 187 -18.00 11.78 -0.08
CA ASN A 187 -17.99 13.03 -0.82
C ASN A 187 -18.51 14.15 0.10
N CYS A 188 -17.69 15.16 0.36
CA CYS A 188 -18.04 16.25 1.25
C CYS A 188 -18.84 17.32 0.50
N SER A 189 -19.80 17.91 1.21
CA SER A 189 -20.58 19.05 0.76
C SER A 189 -20.71 20.09 1.87
N ASP A 190 -21.25 21.24 1.52
CA ASP A 190 -21.62 22.32 2.43
C ASP A 190 -22.74 21.93 3.40
N ALA A 191 -23.57 20.95 3.05
CA ALA A 191 -24.63 20.41 3.91
C ALA A 191 -24.13 19.50 5.05
N LEU A 192 -22.83 19.20 5.09
CA LEU A 192 -22.25 18.25 6.03
C LEU A 192 -21.95 18.92 7.37
N ASP A 193 -22.61 18.48 8.44
CA ASP A 193 -22.47 19.03 9.79
C ASP A 193 -21.45 18.29 10.65
N TYR A 194 -20.98 18.95 11.72
CA TYR A 194 -19.97 18.38 12.63
C TYR A 194 -20.48 17.15 13.40
N LEU A 195 -21.81 17.02 13.56
CA LEU A 195 -22.43 15.86 14.21
C LEU A 195 -22.37 14.62 13.31
N SER A 196 -22.66 14.77 12.01
CA SER A 196 -22.52 13.66 11.06
C SER A 196 -21.07 13.23 10.92
N LEU A 197 -20.11 14.18 10.86
CA LEU A 197 -18.69 13.85 10.88
C LEU A 197 -18.26 13.15 12.18
N GLY A 198 -18.76 13.61 13.33
CA GLY A 198 -18.51 12.96 14.61
C GLY A 198 -18.98 11.49 14.63
N ARG A 199 -20.15 11.20 14.06
CA ARG A 199 -20.65 9.82 13.89
C ARG A 199 -19.78 9.00 12.95
N ILE A 200 -19.34 9.58 11.83
CA ILE A 200 -18.41 8.94 10.90
C ILE A 200 -17.10 8.60 11.62
N PHE A 201 -16.49 9.54 12.33
CA PHE A 201 -15.25 9.30 13.08
C PHE A 201 -15.41 8.23 14.16
N SER A 202 -16.54 8.23 14.89
CA SER A 202 -16.84 7.19 15.87
C SER A 202 -16.92 5.80 15.22
N GLY A 203 -17.58 5.69 14.06
CA GLY A 203 -17.63 4.44 13.30
C GLY A 203 -16.27 3.99 12.76
N LEU A 204 -15.44 4.93 12.30
CA LEU A 204 -14.08 4.64 11.84
C LEU A 204 -13.19 4.15 12.99
N ALA A 205 -13.27 4.77 14.16
CA ALA A 205 -12.52 4.34 15.34
C ALA A 205 -12.89 2.92 15.79
N GLN A 206 -14.16 2.53 15.69
CA GLN A 206 -14.63 1.20 16.05
C GLN A 206 -14.29 0.13 15.01
N SER A 207 -14.35 0.48 13.72
CA SER A 207 -14.13 -0.48 12.63
C SER A 207 -12.67 -0.64 12.22
N GLY A 208 -11.81 0.34 12.51
CA GLY A 208 -10.43 0.37 12.01
C GLY A 208 -10.33 0.58 10.49
N ALA A 209 -11.44 0.94 9.82
CA ALA A 209 -11.48 1.23 8.40
C ALA A 209 -10.75 2.54 8.08
N TRP A 210 -10.32 2.67 6.82
CA TRP A 210 -9.73 3.90 6.31
C TRP A 210 -10.82 4.77 5.67
N CYS A 211 -10.64 6.08 5.75
CA CYS A 211 -11.57 7.04 5.21
C CYS A 211 -10.87 8.07 4.31
N CYS A 212 -11.41 8.30 3.13
CA CYS A 212 -11.03 9.38 2.24
C CYS A 212 -12.20 10.38 2.17
N PHE A 213 -11.99 11.59 2.69
CA PHE A 213 -12.93 12.69 2.55
C PHE A 213 -12.66 13.41 1.22
N ASP A 214 -13.45 13.10 0.21
CA ASP A 214 -13.37 13.76 -1.10
C ASP A 214 -14.01 15.15 -1.04
N GLU A 215 -13.50 16.07 -1.85
CA GLU A 215 -13.94 17.47 -1.87
C GLU A 215 -13.99 18.13 -0.47
N PHE A 216 -13.06 17.77 0.42
CA PHE A 216 -13.00 18.24 1.82
C PHE A 216 -13.05 19.77 1.95
N ASN A 217 -12.54 20.48 0.95
CA ASN A 217 -12.59 21.94 0.86
C ASN A 217 -14.00 22.52 0.65
N ARG A 218 -15.05 21.70 0.49
CA ARG A 218 -16.46 22.14 0.42
C ARG A 218 -17.13 22.22 1.79
N ILE A 219 -16.50 21.72 2.84
CA ILE A 219 -17.02 21.82 4.21
C ILE A 219 -16.96 23.28 4.66
N GLY A 220 -18.05 23.77 5.28
CA GLY A 220 -18.10 25.12 5.82
C GLY A 220 -17.01 25.37 6.88
N LEU A 221 -16.42 26.57 6.89
CA LEU A 221 -15.31 26.91 7.80
C LEU A 221 -15.68 26.74 9.28
N GLU A 222 -16.93 27.02 9.64
CA GLU A 222 -17.45 26.85 11.01
C GLU A 222 -17.42 25.38 11.45
N VAL A 223 -17.79 24.47 10.55
CA VAL A 223 -17.75 23.02 10.79
C VAL A 223 -16.31 22.53 10.86
N LEU A 224 -15.44 23.05 9.99
CA LEU A 224 -14.04 22.64 9.91
C LEU A 224 -13.28 22.87 11.22
N SER A 225 -13.56 23.98 11.91
CA SER A 225 -12.95 24.29 13.21
C SER A 225 -13.25 23.22 14.26
N VAL A 226 -14.52 22.81 14.37
CA VAL A 226 -14.95 21.75 15.30
C VAL A 226 -14.35 20.41 14.91
N VAL A 227 -14.35 20.09 13.62
CA VAL A 227 -13.79 18.84 13.07
C VAL A 227 -12.30 18.71 13.33
N ALA A 228 -11.54 19.81 13.22
CA ALA A 228 -10.12 19.82 13.54
C ALA A 228 -9.86 19.43 15.00
N GLN A 229 -10.69 19.92 15.93
CA GLN A 229 -10.61 19.53 17.34
C GLN A 229 -10.97 18.06 17.57
N GLN A 230 -11.99 17.54 16.86
CA GLN A 230 -12.35 16.11 16.92
C GLN A 230 -11.19 15.23 16.42
N ILE A 231 -10.60 15.55 15.27
CA ILE A 231 -9.45 14.82 14.71
C ILE A 231 -8.24 14.89 15.65
N SER A 232 -7.93 16.07 16.20
CA SER A 232 -6.83 16.25 17.15
C SER A 232 -7.01 15.39 18.40
N THR A 233 -8.24 15.31 18.94
CA THR A 233 -8.57 14.47 20.09
C THR A 233 -8.28 12.99 19.80
N ILE A 234 -8.72 12.50 18.63
CA ILE A 234 -8.48 11.12 18.18
C ILE A 234 -6.97 10.85 18.03
N GLN A 235 -6.23 11.77 17.38
CA GLN A 235 -4.79 11.63 17.19
C GLN A 235 -4.00 11.64 18.50
N ASN A 236 -4.43 12.43 19.48
CA ASN A 236 -3.81 12.45 20.81
C ASN A 236 -4.05 11.13 21.55
N ALA A 237 -5.26 10.58 21.49
CA ALA A 237 -5.57 9.29 22.08
C ALA A 237 -4.72 8.16 21.44
N LEU A 238 -4.60 8.14 20.11
CA LEU A 238 -3.77 7.15 19.40
C LEU A 238 -2.29 7.22 19.77
N ARG A 239 -1.77 8.43 20.07
CA ARG A 239 -0.37 8.62 20.50
C ARG A 239 -0.13 8.10 21.92
N GLN A 240 -1.10 8.23 22.82
CA GLN A 240 -0.97 7.75 24.20
C GLN A 240 -0.88 6.23 24.30
N VAL A 241 -1.61 5.49 23.45
CA VAL A 241 -1.57 4.01 23.40
C VAL A 241 -0.15 3.48 23.18
N VAL A 242 0.72 4.22 22.48
CA VAL A 242 2.10 3.82 22.17
C VAL A 242 3.04 3.93 23.39
N HIS A 243 2.69 4.72 24.40
CA HIS A 243 3.52 4.85 25.61
C HIS A 243 3.24 3.79 26.69
N GLU A 244 2.15 3.04 26.55
CA GLU A 244 1.72 2.02 27.53
C GLU A 244 2.03 0.58 27.08
N THR A 245 2.52 0.38 25.86
CA THR A 245 2.96 -0.91 25.29
C THR A 245 4.43 -0.90 24.96
#